data_AF-A0A663LPV5-F1
#
_entry.id   AF-A0A663LPV5-F1
#
_cell.length_a   1.000
_cell.length_b   1.000
_cell.length_c   1.000
_cell.angle_alpha   90.00
_cell.angle_beta   90.00
_cell.angle_gamma   90.00
#
_symmetry.space_group_name_H-M   'P 1'
#
loop_
_entity.id
_entity.type
_entity.pdbx_description
1 polymer ?
#
loop_
_entity_poly.entity_id
_entity_poly.type
_entity_poly.pdbx_seq_one_letter_code
_entity_poly.pdbx_strand_id
1 'polypeptide(L)'
;MKRDYYDVFLQRLLEQGYQSDIVFIVHGKSFCAHRCILSARSAYFAEMFETKWKGKNMIVLKHPLINPAAFGSLLQYLYTGRLDIDVEYVNDCKRLAKQCRLQDLIDDLETKCKKVYEFVSSKPGTCVKVLTIEPTGNCRLQEDLALLADCALPAELRVGFGELPFDSTDNFNSCPDVCFRVAEYNFLCHKAFFCGRSDYFKALLEDHFSESEELQTQPSIPVVTLHNISEDIFIRVLYYIYSDDTELSPENAYDVLCVADMYLLPGLKRLCGRTLAQILDEDNVVSIWRVAKLFQLTRLEDQCTEYMAKIIEKLVELEEFVAAVKENAEAVEERQETDSIPLVDDIRFHITSNVQTYSAIEEANQKLEALENLLASIGLEC
;
A
#
# COMPACT_ATOMS: atom_id res chain seq x y z
N MET A 1 -8.40 -4.17 -13.22
CA MET A 1 -7.24 -4.01 -12.32
C MET A 1 -7.59 -4.66 -10.98
N LYS A 2 -6.98 -5.79 -10.61
CA LYS A 2 -7.21 -6.38 -9.27
C LYS A 2 -6.64 -5.42 -8.23
N ARG A 3 -7.40 -5.12 -7.17
CA ARG A 3 -6.87 -4.39 -6.02
C ARG A 3 -5.82 -5.30 -5.37
N ASP A 4 -4.54 -5.04 -5.59
CA ASP A 4 -3.47 -5.65 -4.80
C ASP A 4 -3.49 -4.98 -3.42
N TYR A 5 -4.20 -5.61 -2.49
CA TYR A 5 -4.20 -5.23 -1.09
C TYR A 5 -2.88 -5.64 -0.45
N TYR A 6 -2.40 -4.85 0.51
CA TYR A 6 -1.15 -5.11 1.22
C TYR A 6 -1.05 -6.53 1.80
N ASP A 7 -2.14 -7.04 2.37
CA ASP A 7 -2.22 -8.40 2.91
C ASP A 7 -2.03 -9.48 1.83
N VAL A 8 -2.54 -9.24 0.61
CA VAL A 8 -2.39 -10.16 -0.53
C VAL A 8 -0.92 -10.22 -0.97
N PHE A 9 -0.22 -9.08 -0.95
CA PHE A 9 1.22 -9.04 -1.18
C PHE A 9 1.98 -9.87 -0.14
N LEU A 10 1.72 -9.66 1.15
CA LEU A 10 2.42 -10.38 2.22
C LEU A 10 2.12 -11.88 2.20
N GLN A 11 0.86 -12.25 1.91
CA GLN A 11 0.48 -13.65 1.73
C GLN A 11 1.23 -14.27 0.55
N ARG A 12 1.27 -13.60 -0.61
CA ARG A 12 2.02 -14.06 -1.79
C ARG A 12 3.50 -14.23 -1.48
N LEU A 13 4.08 -13.30 -0.72
CA LEU A 13 5.49 -13.33 -0.33
C LEU A 13 5.82 -14.56 0.55
N LEU A 14 4.93 -14.90 1.50
CA LEU A 14 5.07 -16.12 2.31
C LEU A 14 4.91 -17.39 1.48
N GLU A 15 3.91 -17.46 0.61
CA GLU A 15 3.59 -18.66 -0.18
C GLU A 15 4.65 -18.97 -1.23
N GLN A 16 5.20 -17.94 -1.88
CA GLN A 16 6.19 -18.11 -2.95
C GLN A 16 7.63 -18.20 -2.41
N GLY A 17 7.90 -17.62 -1.24
CA GLY A 17 9.26 -17.58 -0.66
C GLY A 17 10.27 -16.79 -1.51
N TYR A 18 9.79 -15.93 -2.41
CA TYR A 18 10.62 -15.11 -3.28
C TYR A 18 11.44 -14.10 -2.44
N GLN A 19 12.76 -14.03 -2.65
CA GLN A 19 13.71 -13.24 -1.82
C GLN A 19 13.78 -13.67 -0.34
N SER A 20 13.43 -14.93 -0.02
CA SER A 20 13.63 -15.46 1.33
C SER A 20 15.11 -15.59 1.69
N ASP A 21 15.46 -15.15 2.89
CA ASP A 21 16.83 -15.14 3.43
C ASP A 21 17.03 -16.17 4.56
N ILE A 22 15.98 -16.91 4.90
CA ILE A 22 16.02 -17.98 5.89
C ILE A 22 15.03 -19.11 5.60
N VAL A 23 15.47 -20.34 5.90
CA VAL A 23 14.66 -21.56 5.80
C VAL A 23 14.57 -22.27 7.15
N PHE A 24 13.36 -22.57 7.61
CA PHE A 24 13.11 -23.42 8.77
C PHE A 24 12.76 -24.84 8.35
N ILE A 25 13.47 -25.83 8.89
CA ILE A 25 13.17 -27.25 8.70
C ILE A 25 12.54 -27.79 9.97
N VAL A 26 11.22 -27.96 9.97
CA VAL A 26 10.43 -28.43 11.13
C VAL A 26 9.98 -29.87 10.88
N HIS A 27 10.57 -30.81 11.62
CA HIS A 27 10.33 -32.26 11.43
C HIS A 27 10.40 -32.73 9.96
N GLY A 28 11.31 -32.15 9.17
CA GLY A 28 11.52 -32.48 7.76
C GLY A 28 10.70 -31.66 6.77
N LYS A 29 9.74 -30.86 7.22
CA LYS A 29 9.02 -29.90 6.36
C LYS A 29 9.78 -28.57 6.30
N SER A 30 9.93 -28.03 5.10
CA SER A 30 10.63 -26.77 4.84
C SER A 30 9.66 -25.57 4.84
N PHE A 31 10.09 -24.45 5.42
CA PHE A 31 9.38 -23.18 5.43
C PHE A 31 10.37 -22.06 5.11
N CYS A 32 10.19 -21.41 3.96
CA CYS A 32 10.95 -20.21 3.60
C CYS A 32 10.33 -18.99 4.29
N ALA A 33 11.16 -18.08 4.79
CA ALA A 33 10.71 -16.86 5.45
C ALA A 33 11.73 -15.73 5.26
N HIS A 34 11.39 -14.55 5.80
CA HIS A 34 12.14 -13.32 5.67
C HIS A 34 12.47 -12.79 7.07
N ARG A 35 13.75 -12.58 7.38
CA ARG A 35 14.19 -12.12 8.71
C ARG A 35 13.58 -10.78 9.08
N CYS A 36 13.50 -9.84 8.13
CA CYS A 36 12.97 -8.51 8.38
C CYS A 36 11.53 -8.56 8.91
N ILE A 37 10.65 -9.34 8.26
CA ILE A 37 9.25 -9.52 8.67
C ILE A 37 9.17 -10.22 10.04
N LEU A 38 9.90 -11.32 10.22
CA LEU A 38 9.85 -12.06 11.49
C LEU A 38 10.39 -11.24 12.65
N SER A 39 11.42 -10.44 12.44
CA SER A 39 12.03 -9.58 13.46
C SER A 39 11.12 -8.42 13.84
N ALA A 40 10.52 -7.75 12.84
CA ALA A 40 9.55 -6.68 13.06
C ALA A 40 8.33 -7.17 13.85
N ARG A 41 7.91 -8.41 13.61
CA ARG A 41 6.69 -9.00 14.17
C ARG A 41 6.92 -9.81 15.44
N SER A 42 8.17 -10.02 15.86
CA SER A 42 8.50 -10.81 17.04
C SER A 42 9.90 -10.54 17.57
N ALA A 43 9.96 -9.98 18.79
CA ALA A 43 11.20 -9.77 19.52
C ALA A 43 12.00 -11.07 19.75
N TYR A 44 11.33 -12.23 19.82
CA TYR A 44 12.02 -13.52 19.92
C TYR A 44 12.82 -13.83 18.64
N PHE A 45 12.21 -13.65 17.46
CA PHE A 45 12.91 -13.90 16.21
C PHE A 45 14.07 -12.92 16.03
N ALA A 46 13.85 -11.63 16.32
CA ALA A 46 14.91 -10.61 16.32
C ALA A 46 16.11 -11.02 17.19
N GLU A 47 15.88 -11.36 18.47
CA GLU A 47 16.92 -11.80 19.40
C GLU A 47 17.63 -13.07 18.91
N MET A 48 16.88 -14.04 18.37
CA MET A 48 17.44 -15.32 17.94
C MET A 48 18.33 -15.16 16.71
N PHE A 49 17.99 -14.28 15.76
CA PHE A 49 18.82 -13.99 14.60
C PHE A 49 20.13 -13.27 14.95
N GLU A 50 20.16 -12.54 16.05
CA GLU A 50 21.38 -11.90 16.55
C GLU A 50 22.23 -12.81 17.46
N THR A 51 21.63 -13.87 17.99
CA THR A 51 22.29 -14.79 18.92
C THR A 51 22.51 -16.17 18.29
N LYS A 52 21.65 -17.15 18.61
CA LYS A 52 21.83 -18.58 18.28
C LYS A 52 21.79 -18.87 16.79
N TRP A 53 21.08 -18.03 16.02
CA TRP A 53 20.84 -18.19 14.59
C TRP A 53 21.63 -17.20 13.73
N LYS A 54 22.55 -16.44 14.33
CA LYS A 54 23.41 -15.51 13.61
C LYS A 54 24.20 -16.22 12.51
N GLY A 55 24.16 -15.66 11.30
CA GLY A 55 24.85 -16.17 10.11
C GLY A 55 24.34 -17.50 9.55
N LYS A 56 23.22 -18.04 10.05
CA LYS A 56 22.65 -19.31 9.58
C LYS A 56 21.46 -19.08 8.66
N ASN A 57 21.54 -19.55 7.42
CA ASN A 57 20.44 -19.44 6.45
C ASN A 57 19.44 -20.60 6.55
N MET A 58 19.76 -21.64 7.34
CA MET A 58 18.88 -22.79 7.57
C MET A 58 18.84 -23.16 9.05
N ILE A 59 17.63 -23.22 9.62
CA ILE A 59 17.38 -23.53 11.02
C ILE A 59 16.58 -24.83 11.13
N VAL A 60 17.17 -25.85 11.74
CA VAL A 60 16.50 -27.15 11.92
C VAL A 60 15.87 -27.24 13.30
N LEU A 61 14.54 -27.36 13.33
CA LEU A 61 13.72 -27.48 14.53
C LEU A 61 13.24 -28.92 14.68
N LYS A 62 13.88 -29.68 15.58
CA LYS A 62 13.57 -31.09 15.87
C LYS A 62 12.86 -31.32 17.22
N HIS A 63 12.58 -30.25 17.95
CA HIS A 63 12.02 -30.36 19.30
C HIS A 63 10.60 -30.95 19.22
N PRO A 64 10.27 -32.02 19.95
CA PRO A 64 9.00 -32.75 19.79
C PRO A 64 7.72 -31.92 20.01
N LEU A 65 7.83 -30.79 20.73
CA LEU A 65 6.70 -29.89 20.97
C LEU A 65 6.46 -28.87 19.84
N ILE A 66 7.25 -28.89 18.77
CA ILE A 66 7.11 -27.96 17.64
C ILE A 66 6.36 -28.67 16.51
N ASN A 67 5.05 -28.45 16.43
CA ASN A 67 4.24 -29.02 15.37
C ASN A 67 4.41 -28.25 14.03
N PRO A 68 4.68 -28.92 12.89
CA PRO A 68 4.84 -28.25 11.60
C PRO A 68 3.59 -27.50 11.13
N ALA A 69 2.38 -28.01 11.39
CA ALA A 69 1.14 -27.33 11.02
C ALA A 69 0.98 -26.04 11.83
N ALA A 70 1.15 -26.11 13.16
CA ALA A 70 1.09 -24.95 14.03
C ALA A 70 2.18 -23.91 13.70
N PHE A 71 3.38 -24.34 13.33
CA PHE A 71 4.45 -23.44 12.90
C PHE A 71 4.10 -22.71 11.59
N GLY A 72 3.47 -23.41 10.64
CA GLY A 72 2.96 -22.79 9.42
C GLY A 72 1.88 -21.74 9.70
N SER A 73 0.91 -22.05 10.57
CA SER A 73 -0.11 -21.10 11.00
C SER A 73 0.47 -19.88 11.74
N LEU A 74 1.52 -20.08 12.54
CA LEU A 74 2.25 -19.00 13.19
C LEU A 74 2.93 -18.08 12.17
N LEU A 75 3.59 -18.64 11.15
CA LEU A 75 4.17 -17.84 10.07
C LEU A 75 3.10 -17.05 9.32
N GLN A 76 1.95 -17.67 9.02
CA GLN A 76 0.82 -16.99 8.39
C GLN A 76 0.39 -15.75 9.18
N TYR A 77 0.30 -15.88 10.51
CA TYR A 77 -0.02 -14.76 11.40
C TYR A 77 1.04 -13.66 11.40
N LEU A 78 2.31 -14.03 11.44
CA LEU A 78 3.40 -13.05 11.41
C LEU A 78 3.39 -12.26 10.10
N TYR A 79 3.03 -12.87 8.97
CA TYR A 79 2.97 -12.18 7.68
C TYR A 79 1.70 -11.37 7.47
N THR A 80 0.54 -11.87 7.90
CA THR A 80 -0.76 -11.32 7.45
C THR A 80 -1.67 -10.88 8.58
N GLY A 81 -1.29 -11.13 9.84
CA GLY A 81 -2.18 -10.96 11.00
C GLY A 81 -3.35 -11.96 11.05
N ARG A 82 -3.55 -12.74 9.98
CA ARG A 82 -4.53 -13.82 9.89
C ARG A 82 -3.87 -15.15 10.25
N LEU A 83 -4.62 -15.99 10.95
CA LEU A 83 -4.20 -17.35 11.30
C LEU A 83 -5.32 -18.33 11.04
N ASP A 84 -5.07 -19.34 10.20
CA ASP A 84 -5.93 -20.50 10.04
C ASP A 84 -5.24 -21.73 10.68
N ILE A 85 -5.93 -22.37 11.63
CA ILE A 85 -5.39 -23.56 12.31
C ILE A 85 -6.47 -24.59 12.64
N ASP A 86 -6.15 -25.87 12.46
CA ASP A 86 -7.02 -26.92 12.95
C ASP A 86 -7.11 -26.90 14.48
N VAL A 87 -8.31 -27.14 15.00
CA VAL A 87 -8.61 -27.10 16.45
C VAL A 87 -7.70 -28.05 17.23
N GLU A 88 -7.25 -29.15 16.62
CA GLU A 88 -6.31 -30.11 17.22
C GLU A 88 -4.93 -29.50 17.52
N TYR A 89 -4.48 -28.51 16.74
CA TYR A 89 -3.16 -27.89 16.88
C TYR A 89 -3.17 -26.54 17.60
N VAL A 90 -4.32 -26.08 18.10
CA VAL A 90 -4.42 -24.79 18.81
C VAL A 90 -3.47 -24.73 20.02
N ASN A 91 -3.38 -25.81 20.80
CA ASN A 91 -2.48 -25.86 21.95
C ASN A 91 -0.99 -25.87 21.54
N ASP A 92 -0.65 -26.45 20.39
CA ASP A 92 0.70 -26.36 19.82
C ASP A 92 1.01 -24.92 19.44
N CYS A 93 0.07 -24.25 18.77
CA CYS A 93 0.23 -22.85 18.36
C CYS A 93 0.34 -21.90 19.57
N LYS A 94 -0.48 -22.07 20.61
CA LYS A 94 -0.35 -21.28 21.85
C LYS A 94 1.03 -21.43 22.49
N ARG A 95 1.60 -22.64 22.49
CA ARG A 95 2.96 -22.88 23.00
C ARG A 95 4.01 -22.15 22.17
N LEU A 96 3.90 -22.22 20.84
CA LEU A 96 4.81 -21.52 19.94
C LEU A 96 4.67 -20.00 20.06
N ALA A 97 3.44 -19.46 20.10
CA ALA A 97 3.16 -18.05 20.31
C ALA A 97 3.78 -17.53 21.61
N LYS A 98 3.67 -18.31 22.70
CA LYS A 98 4.29 -17.98 23.99
C LYS A 98 5.81 -17.91 23.89
N GLN A 99 6.44 -18.88 23.22
CA GLN A 99 7.89 -18.86 22.98
C GLN A 99 8.30 -17.67 22.13
N CYS A 100 7.51 -17.33 21.11
CA CYS A 100 7.75 -16.20 20.22
C CYS A 100 7.35 -14.84 20.81
N ARG A 101 6.92 -14.81 22.08
CA ARG A 101 6.49 -13.61 22.82
C ARG A 101 5.31 -12.86 22.15
N LEU A 102 4.40 -13.61 21.52
CA LEU A 102 3.20 -13.08 20.85
C LEU A 102 1.99 -13.16 21.79
N GLN A 103 1.89 -12.23 22.75
CA GLN A 103 0.83 -12.28 23.75
C GLN A 103 -0.56 -12.06 23.14
N ASP A 104 -0.68 -11.14 22.17
CA ASP A 104 -1.96 -10.80 21.56
C ASP A 104 -2.56 -11.98 20.78
N LEU A 105 -1.71 -12.75 20.09
CA LEU A 105 -2.14 -13.99 19.43
C LEU A 105 -2.68 -15.01 20.45
N ILE A 106 -2.07 -15.10 21.63
CA ILE A 106 -2.55 -16.00 22.69
C ILE A 106 -3.94 -15.57 23.14
N ASP A 107 -4.12 -14.28 23.40
CA ASP A 107 -5.38 -13.70 23.88
C ASP A 107 -6.50 -13.84 22.82
N ASP A 108 -6.17 -13.64 21.54
CA ASP A 108 -7.07 -13.84 20.39
C ASP A 108 -7.49 -15.30 20.25
N LEU A 109 -6.54 -16.24 20.33
CA LEU A 109 -6.82 -17.67 20.31
C LEU A 109 -7.73 -18.09 21.48
N GLU A 110 -7.46 -17.60 22.69
CA GLU A 110 -8.29 -17.89 23.87
C GLU A 110 -9.71 -17.35 23.72
N THR A 111 -9.84 -16.11 23.26
CA THR A 111 -11.13 -15.47 23.01
C THR A 111 -11.92 -16.21 21.94
N LYS A 112 -11.28 -16.62 20.85
CA LYS A 112 -11.93 -17.37 19.76
C LYS A 112 -12.29 -18.79 20.16
N CYS A 113 -11.44 -19.48 20.91
CA CYS A 113 -11.77 -20.80 21.48
C CYS A 113 -13.01 -20.74 22.37
N LYS A 114 -13.12 -19.70 23.22
CA LYS A 114 -14.30 -19.50 24.07
C LYS A 114 -15.57 -19.31 23.25
N LYS A 115 -15.53 -18.45 22.23
CA LYS A 115 -16.66 -18.21 21.30
C LYS A 115 -17.08 -19.48 20.56
N VAL A 116 -16.11 -20.27 20.09
CA VAL A 116 -16.38 -21.56 19.41
C VAL A 116 -17.04 -22.54 20.37
N TYR A 117 -16.57 -22.63 21.62
CA TYR A 117 -17.17 -23.49 22.63
C TYR A 117 -18.63 -23.10 22.94
N GLU A 118 -18.91 -21.82 23.13
CA GLU A 118 -20.27 -21.30 23.35
C GLU A 118 -21.19 -21.60 22.15
N PHE A 119 -20.67 -21.41 20.93
CA PHE A 119 -21.41 -21.69 19.69
C PHE A 119 -21.76 -23.18 19.54
N VAL A 120 -20.78 -24.08 19.71
CA VAL A 120 -20.99 -25.53 19.62
C VAL A 120 -21.98 -26.01 20.70
N SER A 121 -21.91 -25.43 21.90
CA SER A 121 -22.85 -25.71 23.00
C SER A 121 -24.29 -25.29 22.64
N SER A 122 -24.47 -24.22 21.88
CA SER A 122 -25.79 -23.73 21.44
C SER A 122 -26.40 -24.52 20.28
N LYS A 123 -25.58 -25.26 19.51
CA LYS A 123 -26.00 -26.00 18.31
C LYS A 123 -25.43 -27.43 18.30
N PRO A 124 -26.00 -28.34 19.09
CA PRO A 124 -25.54 -29.73 19.16
C PRO A 124 -25.60 -30.39 17.77
N GLY A 125 -24.50 -31.04 17.38
CA GLY A 125 -24.32 -31.63 16.05
C GLY A 125 -23.41 -30.82 15.10
N THR A 126 -23.00 -29.60 15.49
CA THR A 126 -22.04 -28.80 14.73
C THR A 126 -20.61 -29.09 15.18
N CYS A 127 -19.70 -29.36 14.24
CA CYS A 127 -18.28 -29.56 14.51
C CYS A 127 -17.45 -28.47 13.82
N VAL A 128 -16.73 -27.68 14.61
CA VAL A 128 -15.76 -26.70 14.10
C VAL A 128 -14.40 -27.40 14.02
N LYS A 129 -13.85 -27.47 12.80
CA LYS A 129 -12.55 -28.12 12.54
C LYS A 129 -11.40 -27.14 12.49
N VAL A 130 -11.65 -25.96 11.91
CA VAL A 130 -10.66 -24.90 11.72
C VAL A 130 -11.08 -23.69 12.53
N LEU A 131 -10.11 -23.09 13.21
CA LEU A 131 -10.23 -21.83 13.91
C LEU A 131 -9.48 -20.76 13.10
N THR A 132 -10.18 -19.67 12.78
CA THR A 132 -9.64 -18.53 12.04
C THR A 132 -9.55 -17.30 12.94
N ILE A 133 -8.34 -16.78 13.09
CA ILE A 133 -8.06 -15.43 13.59
C ILE A 133 -8.01 -14.52 12.38
N GLU A 134 -8.81 -13.46 12.40
CA GLU A 134 -8.76 -12.40 11.40
C GLU A 134 -8.07 -11.19 12.02
N PRO A 135 -7.32 -10.38 11.25
CA PRO A 135 -6.68 -9.18 11.76
C PRO A 135 -7.74 -8.23 12.36
N THR A 136 -7.54 -7.85 13.62
CA THR A 136 -8.44 -6.98 14.39
C THR A 136 -8.11 -5.52 14.11
N GLY A 137 -8.77 -4.94 13.10
CA GLY A 137 -8.56 -3.55 12.68
C GLY A 137 -7.29 -3.36 11.85
N ASN A 138 -7.22 -2.26 11.09
CA ASN A 138 -6.22 -2.11 10.03
C ASN A 138 -4.80 -1.75 10.50
N CYS A 139 -4.52 -1.41 11.76
CA CYS A 139 -3.30 -0.64 12.02
C CYS A 139 -2.06 -1.48 12.42
N ARG A 140 -2.19 -2.54 13.22
CA ARG A 140 -1.00 -3.11 13.89
C ARG A 140 0.02 -3.79 12.98
N LEU A 141 -0.42 -4.53 11.96
CA LEU A 141 0.51 -5.16 11.01
C LEU A 141 1.28 -4.11 10.21
N GLN A 142 0.56 -3.08 9.76
CA GLN A 142 1.15 -1.99 8.99
C GLN A 142 2.08 -1.15 9.86
N GLU A 143 1.73 -0.89 11.13
CA GLU A 143 2.58 -0.24 12.13
C GLU A 143 3.86 -1.04 12.41
N ASP A 144 3.75 -2.34 12.70
CA ASP A 144 4.92 -3.20 12.95
C ASP A 144 5.86 -3.22 11.75
N LEU A 145 5.33 -3.24 10.52
CA LEU A 145 6.14 -3.24 9.30
C LEU A 145 6.62 -1.85 8.90
N ALA A 146 5.96 -0.77 9.35
CA ALA A 146 6.43 0.60 9.18
C ALA A 146 7.77 0.84 9.90
N LEU A 147 8.05 0.10 10.99
CA LEU A 147 9.37 0.11 11.64
C LEU A 147 10.52 -0.19 10.66
N LEU A 148 10.26 -0.98 9.60
CA LEU A 148 11.26 -1.27 8.57
C LEU A 148 11.56 -0.04 7.70
N ALA A 149 10.60 0.87 7.52
CA ALA A 149 10.84 2.15 6.88
C ALA A 149 11.75 3.02 7.76
N ASP A 150 11.47 3.12 9.06
CA ASP A 150 12.29 3.90 10.00
C ASP A 150 13.73 3.38 10.05
N CYS A 151 13.90 2.06 10.07
CA CYS A 151 15.22 1.43 10.02
C CYS A 151 15.96 1.66 8.69
N ALA A 152 15.21 1.84 7.60
CA ALA A 152 15.76 2.12 6.28
C ALA A 152 16.18 3.58 6.10
N LEU A 153 15.67 4.51 6.94
CA LEU A 153 16.05 5.91 6.90
C LEU A 153 17.49 6.13 7.40
N PRO A 154 18.29 6.95 6.70
CA PRO A 154 19.57 7.45 7.20
C PRO A 154 19.36 8.24 8.50
N ALA A 155 20.29 8.11 9.45
CA ALA A 155 20.21 8.76 10.76
C ALA A 155 20.09 10.29 10.66
N GLU A 156 20.70 10.88 9.62
CA GLU A 156 20.68 12.32 9.34
C GLU A 156 19.26 12.84 9.07
N LEU A 157 18.39 12.02 8.48
CA LEU A 157 17.04 12.40 8.09
C LEU A 157 16.00 12.14 9.18
N ARG A 158 16.31 11.31 10.19
CA ARG A 158 15.37 10.97 11.29
C ARG A 158 15.05 12.16 12.19
N VAL A 159 16.00 13.08 12.38
CA VAL A 159 15.87 14.25 13.28
C VAL A 159 14.76 15.23 12.82
N GLY A 160 14.39 15.22 11.54
CA GLY A 160 13.35 16.06 10.96
C GLY A 160 11.91 15.59 11.21
N PHE A 161 11.71 14.35 11.66
CA PHE A 161 10.38 13.74 11.88
C PHE A 161 9.92 13.80 13.35
N GLY A 162 10.59 14.60 14.19
CA GLY A 162 10.26 14.71 15.61
C GLY A 162 10.81 13.58 16.49
N GLU A 163 11.63 12.70 15.92
CA GLU A 163 12.27 11.60 16.61
C GLU A 163 13.64 12.02 17.18
N LEU A 164 13.85 11.72 18.47
CA LEU A 164 15.11 12.02 19.16
C LEU A 164 16.21 11.04 18.70
N PRO A 165 17.49 11.45 18.63
CA PRO A 165 18.62 10.66 18.11
C PRO A 165 19.04 9.46 19.00
N PHE A 166 18.15 8.96 19.86
CA PHE A 166 18.38 7.84 20.77
C PHE A 166 17.30 6.76 20.65
N ASP A 167 16.59 6.71 19.52
CA ASP A 167 15.49 5.77 19.36
C ASP A 167 15.96 4.31 19.34
N SER A 168 15.08 3.44 19.80
CA SER A 168 15.23 1.99 19.92
C SER A 168 15.52 1.27 18.60
N THR A 169 15.31 1.93 17.46
CA THR A 169 15.55 1.42 16.10
C THR A 169 17.03 1.21 15.78
N ASP A 170 17.95 1.91 16.45
CA ASP A 170 19.40 1.75 16.21
C ASP A 170 19.97 0.40 16.69
N ASN A 171 19.26 -0.26 17.61
CA ASN A 171 19.62 -1.61 18.09
C ASN A 171 18.84 -2.73 17.37
N PHE A 172 17.99 -2.40 16.40
CA PHE A 172 17.22 -3.37 15.65
C PHE A 172 17.92 -3.72 14.33
N ASN A 173 18.43 -4.94 14.21
CA ASN A 173 18.98 -5.41 12.93
C ASN A 173 17.87 -5.83 11.97
N SER A 174 17.44 -4.91 11.11
CA SER A 174 16.41 -5.15 10.09
C SER A 174 16.82 -6.18 9.02
N CYS A 175 18.11 -6.51 8.91
CA CYS A 175 18.68 -7.38 7.87
C CYS A 175 18.45 -6.84 6.44
N PRO A 176 18.92 -5.62 6.12
CA PRO A 176 18.78 -5.07 4.77
C PRO A 176 19.63 -5.85 3.76
N ASP A 177 19.14 -5.96 2.53
CA ASP A 177 19.76 -6.72 1.43
C ASP A 177 19.90 -5.90 0.12
N VAL A 178 19.50 -4.63 0.15
CA VAL A 178 19.72 -3.63 -0.91
C VAL A 178 19.90 -2.24 -0.30
N CYS A 179 20.70 -1.41 -0.95
CA CYS A 179 20.81 0.01 -0.62
C CYS A 179 20.33 0.86 -1.80
N PHE A 180 19.41 1.80 -1.55
CA PHE A 180 19.06 2.83 -2.53
C PHE A 180 19.78 4.13 -2.18
N ARG A 181 20.61 4.63 -3.10
CA ARG A 181 21.26 5.92 -3.00
C ARG A 181 20.40 6.97 -3.67
N VAL A 182 19.91 7.93 -2.89
CA VAL A 182 19.08 9.05 -3.37
C VAL A 182 19.74 10.34 -2.91
N ALA A 183 20.10 11.19 -3.88
CA ALA A 183 20.98 12.33 -3.65
C ALA A 183 22.27 11.87 -2.93
N GLU A 184 22.53 12.38 -1.72
CA GLU A 184 23.69 12.05 -0.89
C GLU A 184 23.40 10.99 0.20
N TYR A 185 22.14 10.54 0.28
CA TYR A 185 21.66 9.66 1.34
C TYR A 185 21.59 8.20 0.88
N ASN A 186 21.89 7.28 1.80
CA ASN A 186 21.84 5.84 1.57
C ASN A 186 20.70 5.23 2.41
N PHE A 187 19.70 4.68 1.74
CA PHE A 187 18.56 4.01 2.36
C PHE A 187 18.77 2.50 2.36
N LEU A 188 18.73 1.86 3.53
CA LEU A 188 18.97 0.43 3.67
C LEU A 188 17.65 -0.35 3.68
N CYS A 189 17.34 -0.99 2.57
CA CYS A 189 16.01 -1.54 2.30
C CYS A 189 16.02 -3.06 2.10
N HIS A 190 14.84 -3.60 1.80
CA HIS A 190 14.57 -5.02 1.65
C HIS A 190 14.00 -5.32 0.25
N LYS A 191 14.71 -6.11 -0.57
CA LYS A 191 14.30 -6.50 -1.92
C LYS A 191 12.92 -7.15 -1.94
N ALA A 192 12.63 -7.98 -0.94
CA ALA A 192 11.33 -8.64 -0.79
C ALA A 192 10.14 -7.67 -0.86
N PHE A 193 10.26 -6.49 -0.26
CA PHE A 193 9.22 -5.46 -0.28
C PHE A 193 9.20 -4.69 -1.60
N PHE A 194 10.36 -4.19 -2.05
CA PHE A 194 10.44 -3.40 -3.28
C PHE A 194 10.04 -4.21 -4.52
N CYS A 195 10.59 -5.41 -4.72
CA CYS A 195 10.20 -6.30 -5.82
C CYS A 195 8.75 -6.80 -5.69
N GLY A 196 8.27 -7.00 -4.46
CA GLY A 196 6.95 -7.55 -4.22
C GLY A 196 5.82 -6.54 -4.42
N ARG A 197 6.13 -5.25 -4.32
CA ARG A 197 5.17 -4.12 -4.37
C ARG A 197 5.28 -3.27 -5.64
N SER A 198 6.38 -3.36 -6.38
CA SER A 198 6.64 -2.58 -7.59
C SER A 198 7.26 -3.44 -8.68
N ASP A 199 6.59 -3.50 -9.83
CA ASP A 199 7.13 -4.16 -11.02
C ASP A 199 8.35 -3.41 -11.58
N TYR A 200 8.43 -2.09 -11.36
CA TYR A 200 9.61 -1.30 -11.72
C TYR A 200 10.84 -1.75 -10.91
N PHE A 201 10.73 -1.80 -9.58
CA PHE A 201 11.85 -2.24 -8.75
C PHE A 201 12.16 -3.71 -8.95
N LYS A 202 11.14 -4.55 -9.21
CA LYS A 202 11.35 -5.94 -9.58
C LYS A 202 12.21 -6.06 -10.83
N ALA A 203 11.85 -5.37 -11.92
CA ALA A 203 12.64 -5.35 -13.14
C ALA A 203 14.05 -4.78 -12.90
N LEU A 204 14.14 -3.66 -12.19
CA LEU A 204 15.42 -3.02 -11.85
C LEU A 204 16.36 -3.95 -11.07
N LEU A 205 15.82 -4.77 -10.17
CA LEU A 205 16.57 -5.68 -9.31
C LEU A 205 16.85 -7.04 -9.96
N GLU A 206 16.04 -7.47 -10.93
CA GLU A 206 16.20 -8.74 -11.65
C GLU A 206 17.10 -8.60 -12.90
N ASP A 207 17.05 -7.48 -13.62
CA ASP A 207 17.54 -7.35 -15.00
C ASP A 207 19.01 -6.82 -15.12
N HIS A 208 19.90 -7.29 -14.22
CA HIS A 208 21.36 -7.00 -14.14
C HIS A 208 21.83 -6.04 -13.04
N PHE A 209 22.08 -6.61 -11.85
CA PHE A 209 22.93 -6.03 -10.79
C PHE A 209 24.44 -6.20 -11.04
N SER A 210 24.86 -6.37 -12.30
CA SER A 210 26.25 -6.69 -12.64
C SER A 210 27.20 -5.47 -12.57
N GLU A 211 26.65 -4.26 -12.44
CA GLU A 211 27.41 -3.00 -12.36
C GLU A 211 27.22 -2.26 -11.02
N SER A 212 26.52 -2.86 -10.05
CA SER A 212 26.18 -2.20 -8.79
C SER A 212 27.41 -2.05 -7.90
N GLU A 213 27.69 -0.81 -7.48
CA GLU A 213 28.69 -0.54 -6.44
C GLU A 213 28.30 -1.27 -5.15
N GLU A 214 29.28 -1.90 -4.49
CA GLU A 214 29.09 -2.44 -3.14
C GLU A 214 29.17 -1.31 -2.11
N LEU A 215 28.32 -1.35 -1.08
CA LEU A 215 28.36 -0.34 -0.02
C LEU A 215 29.69 -0.44 0.74
N GLN A 216 30.48 0.63 0.79
CA GLN A 216 31.82 0.61 1.43
C GLN A 216 31.79 0.18 2.91
N THR A 217 30.69 0.47 3.62
CA THR A 217 30.50 0.10 5.02
C THR A 217 30.00 -1.34 5.20
N GLN A 218 29.35 -1.93 4.20
CA GLN A 218 28.86 -3.31 4.18
C GLN A 218 28.97 -3.90 2.75
N PRO A 219 30.13 -4.48 2.38
CA PRO A 219 30.42 -4.86 1.00
C PRO A 219 29.50 -5.95 0.43
N SER A 220 28.66 -6.61 1.25
CA SER A 220 27.68 -7.58 0.78
C SER A 220 26.35 -6.97 0.30
N ILE A 221 26.11 -5.68 0.53
CA ILE A 221 24.87 -5.00 0.14
C ILE A 221 25.10 -4.22 -1.15
N PRO A 222 24.35 -4.53 -2.22
CA PRO A 222 24.54 -3.83 -3.47
C PRO A 222 23.76 -2.51 -3.48
N VAL A 223 24.35 -1.48 -4.10
CA VAL A 223 23.83 -0.11 -4.12
C VAL A 223 23.21 0.21 -5.47
N VAL A 224 22.01 0.77 -5.45
CA VAL A 224 21.28 1.28 -6.61
C VAL A 224 21.13 2.77 -6.47
N THR A 225 21.64 3.53 -7.43
CA THR A 225 21.42 4.98 -7.43
C THR A 225 20.13 5.31 -8.16
N LEU A 226 19.22 6.00 -7.48
CA LEU A 226 18.00 6.52 -8.09
C LEU A 226 18.22 7.99 -8.45
N HIS A 227 18.07 8.30 -9.72
CA HIS A 227 18.27 9.65 -10.26
C HIS A 227 16.95 10.42 -10.36
N ASN A 228 17.03 11.75 -10.34
CA ASN A 228 15.88 12.66 -10.53
C ASN A 228 14.76 12.49 -9.50
N ILE A 229 15.10 12.10 -8.28
CA ILE A 229 14.18 12.01 -7.15
C ILE A 229 14.83 12.62 -5.92
N SER A 230 14.07 13.42 -5.15
CA SER A 230 14.52 13.95 -3.87
C SER A 230 14.36 12.92 -2.75
N GLU A 231 15.13 13.09 -1.69
CA GLU A 231 15.02 12.29 -0.48
C GLU A 231 13.63 12.38 0.16
N ASP A 232 12.98 13.56 0.20
CA ASP A 232 11.61 13.69 0.75
C ASP A 232 10.60 12.85 -0.03
N ILE A 233 10.64 12.88 -1.36
CA ILE A 233 9.73 12.08 -2.19
C ILE A 233 10.02 10.59 -2.00
N PHE A 234 11.29 10.19 -1.96
CA PHE A 234 11.65 8.79 -1.75
C PHE A 234 11.25 8.29 -0.36
N ILE A 235 11.27 9.14 0.67
CA ILE A 235 10.73 8.80 1.99
C ILE A 235 9.24 8.45 1.90
N ARG A 236 8.44 9.19 1.10
CA ARG A 236 7.02 8.86 0.91
C ARG A 236 6.83 7.50 0.25
N VAL A 237 7.64 7.22 -0.77
CA VAL A 237 7.67 5.91 -1.44
C VAL A 237 8.04 4.79 -0.46
N LEU A 238 9.06 5.03 0.37
CA LEU A 238 9.57 4.08 1.36
C LEU A 238 8.49 3.68 2.36
N TYR A 239 7.84 4.65 3.02
CA TYR A 239 6.76 4.37 3.96
C TYR A 239 5.62 3.63 3.26
N TYR A 240 5.20 4.05 2.07
CA TYR A 240 4.15 3.37 1.32
C TYR A 240 4.49 1.90 1.00
N ILE A 241 5.75 1.60 0.66
CA ILE A 241 6.18 0.23 0.36
C ILE A 241 6.07 -0.66 1.61
N TYR A 242 6.42 -0.14 2.79
CA TYR A 242 6.46 -0.90 4.04
C TYR A 242 5.15 -0.92 4.83
N SER A 243 4.24 0.05 4.66
CA SER A 243 3.01 0.13 5.44
C SER A 243 1.73 0.24 4.60
N ASP A 244 1.82 0.37 3.28
CA ASP A 244 0.70 0.71 2.37
C ASP A 244 0.07 2.08 2.66
N ASP A 245 0.77 2.93 3.43
CA ASP A 245 0.36 4.31 3.74
C ASP A 245 1.57 5.24 3.82
N THR A 246 1.33 6.55 3.65
CA THR A 246 2.37 7.57 3.86
C THR A 246 1.73 8.94 4.06
N GLU A 247 2.38 9.80 4.84
CA GLU A 247 1.93 11.17 5.03
C GLU A 247 2.23 12.01 3.78
N LEU A 248 1.18 12.56 3.17
CA LEU A 248 1.29 13.43 2.00
C LEU A 248 0.79 14.83 2.34
N SER A 249 1.54 15.84 1.91
CA SER A 249 1.07 17.22 1.88
C SER A 249 0.50 17.53 0.49
N PRO A 250 -0.40 18.51 0.35
CA PRO A 250 -0.87 18.92 -0.96
C PRO A 250 0.26 19.42 -1.88
N GLU A 251 1.32 19.98 -1.28
CA GLU A 251 2.49 20.50 -2.00
C GLU A 251 3.32 19.36 -2.61
N ASN A 252 3.53 18.25 -1.89
CA ASN A 252 4.32 17.12 -2.39
C ASN A 252 3.50 16.07 -3.15
N ALA A 253 2.16 16.13 -3.06
CA ALA A 253 1.28 15.13 -3.66
C ALA A 253 1.46 14.98 -5.18
N TYR A 254 1.76 16.07 -5.90
CA TYR A 254 2.03 16.02 -7.34
C TYR A 254 3.34 15.31 -7.66
N ASP A 255 4.43 15.67 -6.98
CA ASP A 255 5.73 15.07 -7.21
C ASP A 255 5.75 13.59 -6.83
N VAL A 256 5.09 13.25 -5.71
CA VAL A 256 4.91 11.85 -5.30
C VAL A 256 4.02 11.10 -6.29
N LEU A 257 2.99 11.74 -6.88
CA LEU A 257 2.16 11.12 -7.91
C LEU A 257 2.97 10.77 -9.16
N CYS A 258 3.83 11.68 -9.62
CA CYS A 258 4.75 11.44 -10.75
C CYS A 258 5.67 10.25 -10.48
N VAL A 259 6.29 10.20 -9.30
CA VAL A 259 7.18 9.10 -8.91
C VAL A 259 6.42 7.80 -8.69
N ALA A 260 5.21 7.84 -8.14
CA ALA A 260 4.36 6.67 -7.96
C ALA A 260 3.97 6.05 -9.30
N ASP A 261 3.74 6.87 -10.32
CA ASP A 261 3.52 6.38 -11.68
C ASP A 261 4.79 5.76 -12.28
N MET A 262 5.93 6.47 -12.20
CA MET A 262 7.23 5.99 -12.67
C MET A 262 7.64 4.66 -12.04
N TYR A 263 7.43 4.50 -10.72
CA TYR A 263 7.74 3.28 -9.99
C TYR A 263 6.62 2.24 -10.00
N LEU A 264 5.57 2.44 -10.80
CA LEU A 264 4.45 1.50 -10.94
C LEU A 264 3.81 1.12 -9.60
N LEU A 265 3.50 2.13 -8.77
CA LEU A 265 2.90 2.01 -7.44
C LEU A 265 1.44 2.51 -7.47
N PRO A 266 0.48 1.73 -8.02
CA PRO A 266 -0.90 2.19 -8.21
C PRO A 266 -1.65 2.48 -6.90
N GLY A 267 -1.26 1.87 -5.77
CA GLY A 267 -1.85 2.25 -4.48
C GLY A 267 -1.39 3.62 -3.99
N LEU A 268 -0.11 3.97 -4.19
CA LEU A 268 0.40 5.30 -3.86
C LEU A 268 -0.21 6.39 -4.75
N LYS A 269 -0.38 6.11 -6.05
CA LYS A 269 -1.11 7.01 -6.97
C LYS A 269 -2.53 7.31 -6.44
N ARG A 270 -3.24 6.29 -5.96
CA ARG A 270 -4.58 6.44 -5.37
C ARG A 270 -4.57 7.24 -4.06
N LEU A 271 -3.50 7.13 -3.26
CA LEU A 271 -3.33 7.92 -2.05
C LEU A 271 -3.11 9.40 -2.39
N CYS A 272 -2.22 9.69 -3.34
CA CYS A 272 -2.01 11.05 -3.86
C CYS A 272 -3.31 11.65 -4.39
N GLY A 273 -4.06 10.88 -5.19
CA GLY A 273 -5.36 11.33 -5.70
C GLY A 273 -6.38 11.63 -4.60
N ARG A 274 -6.39 10.86 -3.50
CA ARG A 274 -7.24 11.14 -2.35
C ARG A 274 -6.84 12.45 -1.66
N THR A 275 -5.54 12.71 -1.50
CA THR A 275 -5.04 13.96 -0.91
C THR A 275 -5.40 15.16 -1.79
N LEU A 276 -5.22 15.06 -3.11
CA LEU A 276 -5.61 16.11 -4.05
C LEU A 276 -7.13 16.38 -4.03
N ALA A 277 -7.95 15.35 -3.89
CA ALA A 277 -9.41 15.52 -3.79
C ALA A 277 -9.85 16.33 -2.57
N GLN A 278 -9.06 16.36 -1.49
CA GLN A 278 -9.40 17.09 -0.26
C GLN A 278 -9.21 18.61 -0.39
N ILE A 279 -8.41 19.05 -1.37
CA ILE A 279 -8.10 20.47 -1.59
C ILE A 279 -8.85 21.08 -2.77
N LEU A 280 -9.82 20.37 -3.36
CA LEU A 280 -10.58 20.86 -4.51
C LEU A 280 -11.28 22.19 -4.20
N ASP A 281 -11.02 23.18 -5.04
CA ASP A 281 -11.62 24.51 -4.97
C ASP A 281 -12.01 25.04 -6.37
N GLU A 282 -12.58 26.23 -6.42
CA GLU A 282 -13.06 26.86 -7.67
C GLU A 282 -11.91 27.17 -8.65
N ASP A 283 -10.68 27.38 -8.15
CA ASP A 283 -9.52 27.80 -8.94
C ASP A 283 -8.71 26.60 -9.45
N ASN A 284 -8.70 25.48 -8.72
CA ASN A 284 -7.81 24.36 -8.99
C ASN A 284 -8.49 23.14 -9.64
N VAL A 285 -9.83 23.04 -9.61
CA VAL A 285 -10.55 21.82 -10.01
C VAL A 285 -10.27 21.38 -11.45
N VAL A 286 -10.11 22.33 -12.38
CA VAL A 286 -9.81 22.02 -13.80
C VAL A 286 -8.41 21.45 -13.96
N SER A 287 -7.42 22.05 -13.29
CA SER A 287 -6.04 21.58 -13.30
C SER A 287 -5.90 20.19 -12.65
N ILE A 288 -6.56 19.97 -11.50
CA ILE A 288 -6.56 18.67 -10.81
C ILE A 288 -7.27 17.60 -11.65
N TRP A 289 -8.36 17.95 -12.33
CA TRP A 289 -9.02 17.03 -13.27
C TRP A 289 -8.10 16.62 -14.42
N ARG A 290 -7.36 17.56 -15.02
CA ARG A 290 -6.36 17.23 -16.07
C ARG A 290 -5.30 16.28 -15.55
N VAL A 291 -4.80 16.51 -14.34
CA VAL A 291 -3.83 15.62 -13.67
C VAL A 291 -4.44 14.25 -13.42
N ALA A 292 -5.69 14.20 -12.93
CA ALA A 292 -6.40 12.96 -12.68
C ALA A 292 -6.48 12.12 -13.96
N LYS A 293 -6.86 12.74 -15.09
CA LYS A 293 -6.93 12.11 -16.40
C LYS A 293 -5.57 11.65 -16.91
N LEU A 294 -4.54 12.49 -16.79
CA LEU A 294 -3.17 12.16 -17.21
C LEU A 294 -2.65 10.91 -16.49
N PHE A 295 -2.90 10.81 -15.19
CA PHE A 295 -2.48 9.68 -14.35
C PHE A 295 -3.54 8.56 -14.23
N GLN A 296 -4.65 8.64 -14.98
CA GLN A 296 -5.73 7.65 -14.98
C GLN A 296 -6.32 7.37 -13.58
N LEU A 297 -6.56 8.44 -12.82
CA LEU A 297 -7.11 8.43 -11.47
C LEU A 297 -8.64 8.57 -11.52
N THR A 298 -9.34 7.53 -11.97
CA THR A 298 -10.80 7.56 -12.22
C THR A 298 -11.65 8.06 -11.05
N ARG A 299 -11.26 7.75 -9.81
CA ARG A 299 -11.99 8.24 -8.62
C ARG A 299 -11.78 9.74 -8.39
N LEU A 300 -10.59 10.26 -8.67
CA LEU A 300 -10.33 11.69 -8.57
C LEU A 300 -11.01 12.44 -9.72
N GLU A 301 -11.02 11.87 -10.94
CA GLU A 301 -11.77 12.41 -12.07
C GLU A 301 -13.25 12.60 -11.71
N ASP A 302 -13.89 11.55 -11.18
CA ASP A 302 -15.29 11.58 -10.72
C ASP A 302 -15.53 12.66 -9.65
N GLN A 303 -14.64 12.77 -8.66
CA GLN A 303 -14.71 13.81 -7.62
C GLN A 303 -14.56 15.22 -8.18
N CYS A 304 -13.71 15.40 -9.20
CA CYS A 304 -13.56 16.69 -9.87
C CYS A 304 -14.82 17.03 -10.66
N THR A 305 -15.37 16.10 -11.44
CA THR A 305 -16.59 16.36 -12.24
C THR A 305 -17.81 16.57 -11.35
N GLU A 306 -17.90 15.90 -10.19
CA GLU A 306 -18.91 16.16 -9.17
C GLU A 306 -18.78 17.59 -8.62
N TYR A 307 -17.56 18.07 -8.39
CA TYR A 307 -17.32 19.44 -7.95
C TYR A 307 -17.65 20.46 -9.05
N MET A 308 -17.20 20.23 -10.29
CA MET A 308 -17.48 21.07 -11.45
C MET A 308 -18.99 21.22 -11.67
N ALA A 309 -19.76 20.14 -11.57
CA ALA A 309 -21.22 20.17 -11.67
C ALA A 309 -21.88 21.11 -10.64
N LYS A 310 -21.28 21.28 -9.45
CA LYS A 310 -21.79 22.19 -8.42
C LYS A 310 -21.57 23.67 -8.78
N ILE A 311 -20.49 23.98 -9.51
CA ILE A 311 -20.07 25.35 -9.83
C ILE A 311 -20.13 25.69 -11.32
N ILE A 312 -20.80 24.88 -12.14
CA ILE A 312 -20.73 24.94 -13.60
C ILE A 312 -21.08 26.32 -14.17
N GLU A 313 -22.02 27.04 -13.55
CA GLU A 313 -22.43 28.39 -13.94
C GLU A 313 -21.28 29.41 -13.94
N LYS A 314 -20.31 29.26 -13.02
CA LYS A 314 -19.08 30.07 -13.01
C LYS A 314 -18.02 29.49 -13.94
N LEU A 315 -17.93 28.16 -13.97
CA LEU A 315 -16.87 27.43 -14.66
C LEU A 315 -16.91 27.64 -16.18
N VAL A 316 -18.10 27.79 -16.76
CA VAL A 316 -18.27 28.03 -18.21
C VAL A 316 -17.66 29.36 -18.68
N GLU A 317 -17.42 30.31 -17.79
CA GLU A 317 -16.78 31.59 -18.11
C GLU A 317 -15.24 31.50 -18.08
N LEU A 318 -14.67 30.43 -17.50
CA LEU A 318 -13.23 30.27 -17.35
C LEU A 318 -12.58 29.71 -18.63
N GLU A 319 -11.64 30.45 -19.21
CA GLU A 319 -10.88 30.02 -20.40
C GLU A 319 -10.22 28.65 -20.21
N GLU A 320 -9.73 28.36 -19.00
CA GLU A 320 -9.10 27.09 -18.68
C GLU A 320 -10.05 25.90 -18.84
N PHE A 321 -11.31 26.05 -18.42
CA PHE A 321 -12.35 25.03 -18.58
C PHE A 321 -12.74 24.88 -20.04
N VAL A 322 -12.88 25.98 -20.77
CA VAL A 322 -13.15 25.95 -22.22
C VAL A 322 -12.07 25.17 -22.97
N ALA A 323 -10.80 25.41 -22.63
CA ALA A 323 -9.68 24.65 -23.19
C ALA A 323 -9.77 23.16 -22.84
N ALA A 324 -10.10 22.81 -21.59
CA ALA A 324 -10.24 21.41 -21.16
C ALA A 324 -11.34 20.67 -21.92
N VAL A 325 -12.48 21.32 -22.20
CA VAL A 325 -13.57 20.75 -23.00
C VAL A 325 -13.12 20.50 -24.44
N LYS A 326 -12.43 21.45 -25.07
CA LYS A 326 -11.88 21.30 -26.43
C LYS A 326 -10.85 20.18 -26.52
N GLU A 327 -9.88 20.15 -25.60
CA GLU A 327 -8.87 19.09 -25.50
C GLU A 327 -9.53 17.72 -25.34
N ASN A 328 -10.59 17.63 -24.52
CA ASN A 328 -11.27 16.35 -24.34
C ASN A 328 -12.07 15.91 -25.56
N ALA A 329 -12.69 16.85 -26.28
CA ALA A 329 -13.36 16.60 -27.54
C ALA A 329 -12.38 16.10 -28.62
N GLU A 330 -11.20 16.71 -28.73
CA GLU A 330 -10.17 16.31 -29.70
C GLU A 330 -9.56 14.94 -29.39
N ALA A 331 -9.55 14.53 -28.13
CA ALA A 331 -9.02 13.23 -27.72
C ALA A 331 -9.91 12.03 -28.10
N VAL A 332 -11.14 12.26 -28.58
CA VAL A 332 -12.04 11.20 -29.06
C VAL A 332 -11.65 10.83 -30.50
N GLU A 333 -11.10 9.64 -30.70
CA GLU A 333 -10.75 9.14 -32.04
C GLU A 333 -12.00 9.02 -32.92
N GLU A 334 -11.88 9.48 -34.18
CA GLU A 334 -12.96 9.44 -35.18
C GLU A 334 -14.26 10.17 -34.77
N ARG A 335 -14.17 11.16 -33.87
CA ARG A 335 -15.32 11.93 -33.37
C ARG A 335 -16.14 12.55 -34.49
N GLN A 336 -17.43 12.25 -34.51
CA GLN A 336 -18.46 12.98 -35.27
C GLN A 336 -19.02 14.14 -34.45
N GLU A 337 -19.63 15.11 -35.13
CA GLU A 337 -20.19 16.31 -34.50
C GLU A 337 -21.32 16.03 -33.49
N THR A 338 -21.88 14.82 -33.47
CA THR A 338 -22.89 14.37 -32.49
C THR A 338 -22.34 13.44 -31.41
N ASP A 339 -21.04 13.14 -31.45
CA ASP A 339 -20.43 12.22 -30.50
C ASP A 339 -20.18 12.93 -29.18
N SER A 340 -20.40 12.15 -28.12
CA SER A 340 -20.40 12.66 -26.76
C SER A 340 -18.99 13.01 -26.28
N ILE A 341 -18.91 14.03 -25.43
CA ILE A 341 -17.65 14.51 -24.85
C ILE A 341 -17.58 13.95 -23.43
N PRO A 342 -16.62 13.06 -23.09
CA PRO A 342 -16.63 12.37 -21.79
C PRO A 342 -16.74 13.29 -20.57
N LEU A 343 -15.97 14.40 -20.54
CA LEU A 343 -16.02 15.41 -19.48
C LEU A 343 -17.41 16.03 -19.35
N VAL A 344 -18.05 16.34 -20.47
CA VAL A 344 -19.39 16.94 -20.50
C VAL A 344 -20.42 15.93 -20.01
N ASP A 345 -20.33 14.67 -20.45
CA ASP A 345 -21.22 13.60 -20.02
C ASP A 345 -21.11 13.33 -18.50
N ASP A 346 -19.89 13.29 -17.97
CA ASP A 346 -19.65 13.10 -16.54
C ASP A 346 -20.25 14.26 -15.72
N ILE A 347 -20.07 15.50 -16.19
CA ILE A 347 -20.69 16.68 -15.54
C ILE A 347 -22.22 16.61 -15.64
N ARG A 348 -22.79 16.31 -16.82
CA ARG A 348 -24.25 16.14 -17.02
C ARG A 348 -24.81 15.04 -16.11
N PHE A 349 -24.08 13.94 -15.95
CA PHE A 349 -24.45 12.86 -15.04
C PHE A 349 -24.50 13.36 -13.59
N HIS A 350 -23.50 14.10 -13.12
CA HIS A 350 -23.49 14.66 -11.75
C HIS A 350 -24.56 15.72 -11.52
N ILE A 351 -24.90 16.53 -12.52
CA ILE A 351 -26.01 17.50 -12.44
C ILE A 351 -27.35 16.79 -12.26
N THR A 352 -27.57 15.65 -12.94
CA THR A 352 -28.88 14.99 -13.00
C THR A 352 -29.08 13.86 -11.98
N SER A 353 -28.00 13.28 -11.44
CA SER A 353 -28.02 12.05 -10.64
C SER A 353 -28.71 12.16 -9.27
N ASN A 354 -28.99 13.36 -8.74
CA ASN A 354 -29.60 13.56 -7.41
C ASN A 354 -30.81 14.51 -7.38
N VAL A 355 -31.48 14.70 -8.52
CA VAL A 355 -32.60 15.64 -8.64
C VAL A 355 -33.92 15.00 -8.21
N GLN A 356 -34.42 15.35 -7.01
CA GLN A 356 -35.64 14.76 -6.44
C GLN A 356 -36.80 15.75 -6.24
N THR A 357 -36.55 17.05 -6.30
CA THR A 357 -37.55 18.10 -6.02
C THR A 357 -37.72 19.04 -7.22
N TYR A 358 -38.87 19.68 -7.34
CA TYR A 358 -39.14 20.63 -8.42
C TYR A 358 -38.12 21.79 -8.48
N SER A 359 -37.73 22.32 -7.31
CA SER A 359 -36.69 23.35 -7.22
C SER A 359 -35.31 22.85 -7.70
N ALA A 360 -34.96 21.60 -7.39
CA ALA A 360 -33.71 20.99 -7.86
C ALA A 360 -33.74 20.71 -9.36
N ILE A 361 -34.92 20.46 -9.94
CA ILE A 361 -35.10 20.30 -11.40
C ILE A 361 -34.83 21.63 -12.10
N GLU A 362 -35.35 22.74 -11.58
CA GLU A 362 -35.10 24.07 -12.16
C GLU A 362 -33.61 24.45 -12.08
N GLU A 363 -32.96 24.22 -10.94
CA GLU A 363 -31.51 24.46 -10.78
C GLU A 363 -30.67 23.59 -11.73
N ALA A 364 -31.00 22.30 -11.84
CA ALA A 364 -30.31 21.40 -12.76
C ALA A 364 -30.47 21.83 -14.22
N ASN A 365 -31.66 22.28 -14.63
CA ASN A 365 -31.89 22.80 -15.97
C ASN A 365 -31.08 24.07 -16.26
N GLN A 366 -30.96 24.99 -15.29
CA GLN A 366 -30.13 26.19 -15.43
C GLN A 366 -28.65 25.82 -15.64
N LYS A 367 -28.15 24.86 -14.84
CA LYS A 367 -26.79 24.33 -14.95
C LYS A 367 -26.52 23.66 -16.30
N LEU A 368 -27.48 22.88 -16.80
CA LEU A 368 -27.40 22.26 -18.13
C LEU A 368 -27.42 23.32 -19.23
N GLU A 369 -28.30 24.33 -19.14
CA GLU A 369 -28.39 25.41 -20.12
C GLU A 369 -27.08 26.23 -20.19
N ALA A 370 -26.43 26.49 -19.06
CA ALA A 370 -25.11 27.12 -19.04
C ALA A 370 -24.05 26.32 -19.82
N LEU A 371 -24.06 24.99 -19.64
CA LEU A 371 -23.15 24.09 -20.35
C LEU A 371 -23.45 24.01 -21.85
N GLU A 372 -24.73 23.94 -22.25
CA GLU A 372 -25.14 23.97 -23.67
C GLU A 372 -24.74 25.28 -24.35
N ASN A 373 -24.93 26.42 -23.67
CA ASN A 373 -24.53 27.72 -24.19
C ASN A 373 -23.02 27.80 -24.41
N LEU A 374 -22.21 27.23 -23.51
CA LEU A 374 -20.77 27.11 -23.70
C LEU A 374 -20.45 26.28 -24.94
N LEU A 375 -21.01 25.08 -25.06
CA LEU A 375 -20.76 24.15 -26.16
C LEU A 375 -21.11 24.78 -27.53
N ALA A 376 -22.26 25.44 -27.62
CA ALA A 376 -22.67 26.20 -28.79
C ALA A 376 -21.69 27.33 -29.13
N SER A 377 -21.18 28.05 -28.12
CA SER A 377 -20.23 29.15 -28.32
C SER A 377 -18.88 28.70 -28.89
N ILE A 378 -18.48 27.45 -28.63
CA ILE A 378 -17.23 26.85 -29.11
C ILE A 378 -17.40 25.96 -30.34
N GLY A 379 -18.61 25.89 -30.89
CA GLY A 379 -18.92 25.10 -32.09
C GLY A 379 -18.83 23.60 -31.87
N LEU A 380 -19.14 23.13 -30.66
CA LEU A 380 -19.25 21.71 -30.35
C LEU A 380 -20.72 21.38 -30.10
N GLU A 381 -21.29 20.51 -30.92
CA GLU A 381 -22.56 19.84 -30.59
C GLU A 381 -22.21 18.48 -29.93
N CYS A 382 -22.98 18.04 -28.93
CA CYS A 382 -22.83 16.73 -28.28
C CYS A 382 -24.01 16.34 -27.40
#